data_AF-A0AAJ7C6C1-F1
#
_entry.id   AF-A0AAJ7C6C1-F1
#
_cell.length_a   1.000
_cell.length_b   1.000
_cell.length_c   1.000
_cell.angle_alpha   90.00
_cell.angle_beta   90.00
_cell.angle_gamma   90.00
#
_symmetry.space_group_name_H-M   'P 1'
#
loop_
_entity.id
_entity.type
_entity.pdbx_description
1 polymer ?
#
loop_
_entity_poly.entity_id
_entity_poly.type
_entity_poly.pdbx_seq_one_letter_code
_entity_poly.pdbx_strand_id
1 'polypeptide(L)'
;MVVWSVVVLAMAVMAEAAVPDPPTSGITTVGSLKLATAADCAGLVAFSAVDGTVRDTKMVLSRTLVDKGVGYVAETGTFTTHCPGTYQFGFAGYGNSDLRLTLKMKANKSANWNPVVSAGPGGGSNIVFLDVEAGDQLAVFVEAGKITSGTTFTGHRIAKK
;
A
#
# COMPACT_ATOMS: atom_id res chain seq x y z
N MET A 1 2.56 -23.60 -67.12
CA MET A 1 1.85 -23.53 -65.83
C MET A 1 2.81 -24.05 -64.77
N VAL A 2 3.75 -23.32 -64.17
CA VAL A 2 3.83 -21.94 -63.65
C VAL A 2 2.57 -21.58 -62.86
N VAL A 3 2.79 -21.16 -61.61
CA VAL A 3 1.82 -20.63 -60.63
C VAL A 3 1.25 -21.61 -59.58
N TRP A 4 1.92 -22.69 -59.14
CA TRP A 4 1.42 -23.46 -57.97
C TRP A 4 2.52 -24.04 -57.05
N SER A 5 3.66 -23.36 -56.90
CA SER A 5 4.76 -23.89 -56.05
C SER A 5 5.43 -22.86 -55.14
N VAL A 6 4.85 -21.66 -54.97
CA VAL A 6 5.47 -20.57 -54.18
C VAL A 6 4.71 -20.24 -52.89
N VAL A 7 3.58 -20.89 -52.59
CA VAL A 7 2.71 -20.51 -51.44
C VAL A 7 2.81 -21.49 -50.26
N VAL A 8 3.94 -22.17 -50.07
CA VAL A 8 4.16 -23.00 -48.85
C VAL A 8 5.33 -22.50 -47.99
N LEU A 9 6.01 -21.42 -48.39
CA LEU A 9 7.22 -20.95 -47.70
C LEU A 9 7.07 -19.55 -47.06
N ALA A 10 5.91 -19.25 -46.48
CA ALA A 10 5.70 -17.97 -45.76
C ALA A 10 4.71 -18.07 -44.58
N MET A 11 4.74 -19.18 -43.83
CA MET A 11 4.11 -19.27 -42.50
C MET A 11 5.09 -19.78 -41.43
N ALA A 12 6.31 -19.23 -41.43
CA ALA A 12 7.15 -19.20 -40.24
C ALA A 12 6.92 -17.85 -39.54
N VAL A 13 5.67 -17.60 -39.12
CA VAL A 13 5.38 -16.50 -38.21
C VAL A 13 5.78 -17.00 -36.83
N MET A 14 6.68 -16.24 -36.22
CA MET A 14 7.30 -16.47 -34.91
C MET A 14 6.25 -16.88 -33.88
N ALA A 15 6.24 -18.17 -33.53
CA ALA A 15 5.66 -18.62 -32.28
C ALA A 15 6.73 -18.40 -31.21
N GLU A 16 6.89 -17.14 -30.78
CA GLU A 16 7.43 -16.85 -29.45
C GLU A 16 6.43 -17.48 -28.48
N ALA A 17 6.66 -18.74 -28.11
CA ALA A 17 5.95 -19.35 -27.00
C ALA A 17 6.29 -18.48 -25.79
N ALA A 18 5.31 -17.72 -25.31
CA ALA A 18 5.37 -17.07 -24.02
C ALA A 18 5.54 -18.19 -22.99
N VAL A 19 6.80 -18.48 -22.63
CA VAL A 19 7.13 -19.28 -21.46
C VAL A 19 6.52 -18.50 -20.30
N PRO A 20 5.54 -19.07 -19.56
CA PRO A 20 5.05 -18.42 -18.36
C PRO A 20 6.26 -18.22 -17.46
N ASP A 21 6.52 -16.97 -17.03
CA ASP A 21 7.51 -16.72 -16.01
C ASP A 21 7.27 -17.70 -14.84
N PRO A 22 8.31 -18.40 -14.36
CA PRO A 22 8.14 -19.30 -13.24
C PRO A 22 7.52 -18.52 -12.07
N PRO A 23 6.61 -19.14 -11.30
CA PRO A 23 5.98 -18.47 -10.16
C PRO A 23 7.08 -17.89 -9.30
N THR A 24 7.02 -16.58 -9.06
CA THR A 24 8.05 -15.83 -8.37
C THR A 24 8.27 -16.48 -6.99
N SER A 25 9.36 -17.22 -6.86
CA SER A 25 9.76 -17.88 -5.63
C SER A 25 10.09 -16.82 -4.59
N GLY A 26 9.11 -16.42 -3.77
CA GLY A 26 9.34 -15.38 -2.78
C GLY A 26 8.22 -15.06 -1.81
N ILE A 27 7.03 -15.67 -1.92
CA ILE A 27 5.97 -15.45 -0.93
C ILE A 27 5.98 -16.59 0.08
N THR A 28 6.69 -16.41 1.19
CA THR A 28 6.50 -17.25 2.37
C THR A 28 5.36 -16.66 3.20
N THR A 29 4.16 -17.18 3.01
CA THR A 29 3.05 -16.94 3.94
C THR A 29 3.21 -17.85 5.15
N VAL A 30 3.40 -17.28 6.34
CA VAL A 30 3.17 -17.99 7.61
C VAL A 30 1.82 -17.53 8.14
N GLY A 31 0.76 -18.27 7.80
CA GLY A 31 -0.63 -17.85 8.00
C GLY A 31 -1.10 -16.80 6.97
N SER A 32 -1.97 -15.87 7.37
CA SER A 32 -2.47 -14.77 6.52
C SER A 32 -1.49 -13.59 6.38
N LEU A 33 -0.31 -13.67 7.02
CA LEU A 33 0.70 -12.62 7.00
C LEU A 33 1.73 -12.92 5.91
N LYS A 34 1.80 -12.04 4.92
CA LYS A 34 2.82 -12.07 3.87
C LYS A 34 4.14 -11.60 4.49
N LEU A 35 5.10 -12.52 4.67
CA LEU A 35 6.44 -12.16 5.14
C LEU A 35 7.17 -11.48 4.00
N ALA A 36 7.57 -10.23 4.19
CA ALA A 36 8.43 -9.55 3.23
C ALA A 36 9.81 -10.21 3.22
N THR A 37 10.24 -10.66 2.06
CA THR A 37 11.61 -11.09 1.80
C THR A 37 12.47 -9.91 1.37
N ALA A 38 13.80 -10.02 1.45
CA ALA A 38 14.70 -8.99 0.94
C ALA A 38 14.48 -8.68 -0.56
N ALA A 39 13.97 -9.66 -1.33
CA ALA A 39 13.58 -9.48 -2.73
C ALA A 39 12.35 -8.57 -2.88
N ASP A 40 11.39 -8.63 -1.95
CA ASP A 40 10.23 -7.72 -1.95
C ASP A 40 10.65 -6.27 -1.71
N CYS A 41 11.73 -6.07 -0.96
CA CYS A 41 12.34 -4.76 -0.74
C CYS A 41 13.21 -4.26 -1.91
N ALA A 42 13.45 -5.08 -2.94
CA ALA A 42 14.18 -4.63 -4.13
C ALA A 42 13.29 -3.84 -5.08
N GLY A 43 11.99 -4.17 -5.14
CA GLY A 43 11.01 -3.57 -6.05
C GLY A 43 10.27 -2.35 -5.49
N LEU A 44 9.14 -2.03 -6.14
CA LEU A 44 8.20 -1.00 -5.73
C LEU A 44 7.53 -1.40 -4.41
N VAL A 45 7.61 -0.52 -3.42
CA VAL A 45 6.87 -0.63 -2.16
C VAL A 45 5.89 0.53 -2.09
N ALA A 46 4.61 0.22 -2.27
CA ALA A 46 3.53 1.19 -2.26
C ALA A 46 2.19 0.54 -1.90
N PHE A 47 1.37 1.27 -1.16
CA PHE A 47 -0.03 0.93 -0.98
C PHE A 47 -0.94 2.15 -1.18
N SER A 48 -2.18 1.87 -1.56
CA SER A 48 -3.24 2.87 -1.62
C SER A 48 -4.55 2.19 -1.28
N ALA A 49 -5.25 2.69 -0.27
CA ALA A 49 -6.52 2.15 0.19
C ALA A 49 -7.61 3.24 0.26
N VAL A 50 -8.86 2.81 0.08
CA VAL A 50 -10.08 3.64 0.03
C VAL A 50 -11.23 2.94 0.76
N ASP A 51 -12.40 3.58 0.81
CA ASP A 51 -13.61 3.05 1.46
C ASP A 51 -13.39 2.80 2.96
N GLY A 52 -13.07 3.88 3.67
CA GLY A 52 -12.71 3.94 5.07
C GLY A 52 -13.91 3.95 6.01
N THR A 53 -13.88 3.09 7.01
CA THR A 53 -14.80 3.09 8.15
C THR A 53 -14.01 3.29 9.44
N VAL A 54 -14.69 3.63 10.54
CA VAL A 54 -14.03 3.83 11.84
C VAL A 54 -14.18 2.60 12.71
N ARG A 55 -13.06 2.04 13.17
CA ARG A 55 -13.01 0.91 14.09
C ARG A 55 -11.90 1.14 15.11
N ASP A 56 -12.21 1.04 16.39
CA ASP A 56 -11.27 1.25 17.50
C ASP A 56 -10.47 2.56 17.34
N THR A 57 -11.18 3.66 17.01
CA THR A 57 -10.67 5.00 16.69
C THR A 57 -9.71 5.10 15.50
N LYS A 58 -9.52 4.03 14.73
CA LYS A 58 -8.75 4.04 13.49
C LYS A 58 -9.65 4.11 12.26
N MET A 59 -9.16 4.77 11.23
CA MET A 59 -9.71 4.69 9.88
C MET A 59 -9.20 3.40 9.23
N VAL A 60 -10.11 2.46 9.02
CA VAL A 60 -9.87 1.14 8.44
C VAL A 60 -10.44 1.13 7.02
N LEU A 61 -9.57 0.97 6.02
CA LEU A 61 -9.92 1.09 4.62
C LEU A 61 -10.00 -0.29 3.99
N SER A 62 -11.22 -0.69 3.65
CA SER A 62 -11.55 -2.08 3.29
C SER A 62 -11.13 -2.46 1.87
N ARG A 63 -10.92 -1.45 1.01
CA ARG A 63 -10.58 -1.67 -0.40
C ARG A 63 -9.18 -1.14 -0.70
N THR A 64 -8.31 -2.03 -1.15
CA THR A 64 -6.95 -1.68 -1.57
C THR A 64 -6.86 -1.56 -3.09
N LEU A 65 -6.41 -0.41 -3.58
CA LEU A 65 -6.20 -0.13 -5.01
C LEU A 65 -4.79 -0.52 -5.46
N VAL A 66 -3.81 -0.34 -4.56
CA VAL A 66 -2.41 -0.73 -4.77
C VAL A 66 -1.95 -1.46 -3.52
N ASP A 67 -1.35 -2.63 -3.70
CA ASP A 67 -0.69 -3.39 -2.65
C ASP A 67 0.59 -4.03 -3.22
N LYS A 68 1.69 -3.28 -3.15
CA LYS A 68 3.01 -3.68 -3.65
C LYS A 68 4.02 -3.52 -2.53
N GLY A 69 4.85 -4.53 -2.30
CA GLY A 69 5.90 -4.47 -1.28
C GLY A 69 5.43 -4.59 0.19
N VAL A 70 4.17 -4.95 0.41
CA VAL A 70 3.53 -5.42 1.66
C VAL A 70 3.60 -4.48 2.87
N GLY A 71 2.57 -4.54 3.70
CA GLY A 71 2.57 -3.92 5.03
C GLY A 71 1.21 -3.39 5.44
N TYR A 72 0.35 -3.00 4.49
CA TYR A 72 -0.99 -2.54 4.80
C TYR A 72 -1.94 -3.71 5.05
N VAL A 73 -2.64 -3.67 6.19
CA VAL A 73 -3.62 -4.69 6.59
C VAL A 73 -5.00 -4.04 6.65
N ALA A 74 -5.85 -4.34 5.67
CA ALA A 74 -7.17 -3.74 5.50
C ALA A 74 -8.12 -4.01 6.67
N GLU A 75 -7.93 -5.09 7.42
CA GLU A 75 -8.75 -5.43 8.59
C GLU A 75 -8.47 -4.52 9.80
N THR A 76 -7.26 -3.95 9.87
CA THR A 76 -6.79 -3.15 11.01
C THR A 76 -6.51 -1.69 10.66
N GLY A 77 -6.52 -1.35 9.36
CA GLY A 77 -6.14 -0.02 8.87
C GLY A 77 -4.68 0.34 9.11
N THR A 78 -3.83 -0.66 9.42
CA THR A 78 -2.45 -0.43 9.85
C THR A 78 -1.47 -0.84 8.76
N PHE A 79 -0.54 0.06 8.44
CA PHE A 79 0.65 -0.24 7.66
C PHE A 79 1.78 -0.64 8.61
N THR A 80 2.46 -1.75 8.33
CA THR A 80 3.70 -2.16 9.01
C THR A 80 4.86 -2.07 8.04
N THR A 81 5.88 -1.31 8.38
CA THR A 81 7.09 -1.16 7.59
C THR A 81 7.87 -2.46 7.61
N HIS A 82 8.00 -3.10 6.45
CA HIS A 82 8.90 -4.25 6.30
C HIS A 82 10.24 -3.86 5.67
N CYS A 83 10.21 -2.91 4.73
CA CYS A 83 11.38 -2.41 4.04
C CYS A 83 11.73 -1.02 4.58
N PRO A 84 12.80 -0.85 5.37
CA PRO A 84 13.16 0.45 5.92
C PRO A 84 13.54 1.44 4.80
N GLY A 85 13.38 2.72 5.09
CA GLY A 85 13.65 3.79 4.14
C GLY A 85 12.82 5.04 4.40
N THR A 86 12.94 5.99 3.48
CA THR A 86 12.10 7.19 3.48
C THR A 86 10.84 6.90 2.67
N TYR A 87 9.69 7.18 3.28
CA TYR A 87 8.37 6.99 2.68
C TYR A 87 7.62 8.31 2.60
N GLN A 88 6.83 8.47 1.55
CA GLN A 88 5.78 9.48 1.51
C GLN A 88 4.46 8.82 1.93
N PHE A 89 3.86 9.31 3.01
CA PHE A 89 2.52 8.92 3.44
C PHE A 89 1.53 10.05 3.15
N GLY A 90 0.34 9.69 2.71
CA GLY A 90 -0.75 10.61 2.47
C GLY A 90 -2.06 10.05 2.99
N PHE A 91 -2.90 10.90 3.56
CA PHE A 91 -4.26 10.51 3.92
C PHE A 91 -5.24 11.63 3.61
N ALA A 92 -6.50 11.25 3.42
CA ALA A 92 -7.61 12.17 3.33
C ALA A 92 -8.85 11.58 4.00
N GLY A 93 -9.75 12.45 4.43
CA GLY A 93 -11.11 12.10 4.85
C GLY A 93 -11.87 13.35 5.25
N TYR A 94 -13.14 13.41 4.89
CA TYR A 94 -13.98 14.59 5.09
C TYR A 94 -15.25 14.19 5.83
N GLY A 95 -15.80 15.13 6.60
CA GLY A 95 -16.88 14.82 7.51
C GLY A 95 -17.53 16.04 8.14
N ASN A 96 -18.05 15.83 9.34
CA ASN A 96 -18.66 16.88 10.13
C ASN A 96 -17.62 17.90 10.63
N SER A 97 -18.09 19.04 11.14
CA SER A 97 -17.25 20.19 11.49
C SER A 97 -16.21 19.91 12.58
N ASP A 98 -16.42 18.93 13.45
CA ASP A 98 -15.47 18.52 14.49
C ASP A 98 -14.56 17.35 14.06
N LEU A 99 -14.67 16.85 12.82
CA LEU A 99 -13.81 15.77 12.33
C LEU A 99 -12.33 16.17 12.42
N ARG A 100 -11.57 15.35 13.13
CA ARG A 100 -10.11 15.46 13.23
C ARG A 100 -9.45 14.12 12.95
N LEU A 101 -8.62 14.11 11.92
CA LEU A 101 -7.84 12.96 11.49
C LEU A 101 -6.37 13.15 11.86
N THR A 102 -5.72 12.10 12.35
CA THR A 102 -4.30 12.16 12.71
C THR A 102 -3.58 10.92 12.21
N LEU A 103 -2.57 11.10 11.37
CA LEU A 103 -1.60 10.04 11.12
C LEU A 103 -0.76 9.85 12.38
N LYS A 104 -0.76 8.64 12.92
CA LYS A 104 0.09 8.25 14.03
C LYS A 104 1.09 7.19 13.61
N MET A 105 2.22 7.19 14.30
CA MET A 105 3.26 6.18 14.18
C MET A 105 3.52 5.52 15.52
N LYS A 106 3.66 4.19 15.51
CA LYS A 106 4.12 3.40 16.64
C LYS A 106 5.43 2.75 16.26
N ALA A 107 6.50 3.14 16.95
CA ALA A 107 7.83 2.57 16.73
C ALA A 107 7.84 1.06 17.02
N ASN A 108 8.73 0.32 16.36
CA ASN A 108 8.90 -1.11 16.59
C ASN A 108 9.13 -1.40 18.09
N LYS A 109 8.47 -2.42 18.62
CA LYS A 109 8.47 -2.83 20.04
C LYS A 109 7.92 -1.78 21.03
N SER A 110 7.41 -0.64 20.56
CA SER A 110 6.67 0.31 21.40
C SER A 110 5.20 -0.10 21.52
N ALA A 111 4.59 0.23 22.65
CA ALA A 111 3.14 0.15 22.83
C ALA A 111 2.42 1.44 22.41
N ASN A 112 3.15 2.56 22.30
CA ASN A 112 2.58 3.89 22.20
C ASN A 112 2.49 4.39 20.76
N TRP A 113 1.30 4.87 20.38
CA TRP A 113 1.07 5.60 19.14
C TRP A 113 1.35 7.09 19.34
N ASN A 114 2.30 7.63 18.58
CA ASN A 114 2.66 9.04 18.62
C ASN A 114 2.06 9.77 17.41
N PRO A 115 1.48 10.97 17.60
CA PRO A 115 0.97 11.77 16.49
C PRO A 115 2.12 12.26 15.60
N VAL A 116 1.90 12.22 14.28
CA VAL A 116 2.84 12.73 13.28
C VAL A 116 2.29 14.01 12.66
N VAL A 117 1.12 13.94 12.02
CA VAL A 117 0.46 15.09 11.37
C VAL A 117 -1.06 14.91 11.42
N SER A 118 -1.80 16.01 11.47
CA SER A 118 -3.26 16.00 11.62
C SER A 118 -3.97 16.91 10.61
N ALA A 119 -5.20 16.57 10.26
CA ALA A 119 -6.14 17.39 9.49
C ALA A 119 -7.39 17.69 10.33
N GLY A 120 -7.86 18.93 10.31
CA GLY A 120 -9.12 19.38 10.91
C GLY A 120 -9.16 20.91 11.07
N PRO A 121 -10.28 21.49 11.53
CA PRO A 121 -11.63 20.91 11.64
C PRO A 121 -12.28 20.59 10.28
N GLY A 122 -13.26 19.67 10.23
CA GLY A 122 -13.93 19.22 8.99
C GLY A 122 -13.27 18.03 8.28
N GLY A 123 -12.20 17.49 8.87
CA GLY A 123 -11.30 16.56 8.21
C GLY A 123 -10.27 17.29 7.34
N GLY A 124 -9.99 16.73 6.16
CA GLY A 124 -9.00 17.25 5.21
C GLY A 124 -8.01 16.18 4.79
N SER A 125 -6.88 16.63 4.25
CA SER A 125 -5.81 15.78 3.76
C SER A 125 -4.45 16.29 4.18
N ASN A 126 -3.49 15.39 4.39
CA ASN A 126 -2.09 15.72 4.60
C ASN A 126 -1.18 14.75 3.85
N ILE A 127 0.03 15.21 3.57
CA ILE A 127 1.12 14.42 3.01
C ILE A 127 2.38 14.71 3.84
N VAL A 128 3.15 13.68 4.16
CA VAL A 128 4.38 13.79 4.93
C VAL A 128 5.44 12.79 4.46
N PHE A 129 6.71 13.18 4.55
CA PHE A 129 7.85 12.28 4.36
C PHE A 129 8.37 11.82 5.72
N LEU A 130 8.56 10.51 5.89
CA LEU A 130 9.05 9.92 7.14
C LEU A 130 10.12 8.88 6.84
N ASP A 131 11.19 8.93 7.61
CA ASP A 131 12.09 7.79 7.75
C ASP A 131 11.45 6.79 8.70
N VAL A 132 11.30 5.55 8.23
CA VAL A 132 10.67 4.47 8.99
C VAL A 132 11.58 3.25 9.02
N GLU A 133 11.64 2.61 10.17
CA GLU A 133 12.41 1.39 10.41
C GLU A 133 11.56 0.14 10.25
N ALA A 134 12.21 -1.00 10.05
CA ALA A 134 11.52 -2.28 9.99
C ALA A 134 10.76 -2.55 11.31
N GLY A 135 9.47 -2.84 11.19
CA GLY A 135 8.54 -3.09 12.29
C GLY A 135 7.79 -1.85 12.81
N ASP A 136 8.12 -0.65 12.33
CA ASP A 136 7.32 0.54 12.62
C ASP A 136 5.92 0.40 12.03
N GLN A 137 4.92 0.93 12.73
CA GLN A 137 3.53 0.87 12.31
C GLN A 137 2.93 2.26 12.14
N LEU A 138 2.12 2.44 11.09
CA LEU A 138 1.43 3.69 10.78
C LEU A 138 -0.06 3.43 10.56
N ALA A 139 -0.90 4.32 11.07
CA ALA A 139 -2.33 4.28 10.88
C ALA A 139 -2.92 5.69 11.03
N VAL A 140 -4.06 5.92 10.39
CA VAL A 140 -4.82 7.17 10.54
C VAL A 140 -5.87 6.97 11.62
N PHE A 141 -5.87 7.83 12.62
CA PHE A 141 -6.81 7.86 13.73
C PHE A 141 -7.88 8.93 13.51
N VAL A 142 -9.10 8.64 13.93
CA VAL A 142 -10.21 9.58 14.04
C VAL A 142 -10.28 10.02 15.49
N GLU A 143 -9.72 11.19 15.77
CA GLU A 143 -9.64 11.73 17.13
C GLU A 143 -10.96 12.33 17.61
N ALA A 144 -11.76 12.83 16.68
CA ALA A 144 -13.05 13.47 16.93
C ALA A 144 -13.90 13.45 15.65
N GLY A 145 -15.21 13.64 15.81
CA GLY A 145 -16.17 13.72 14.71
C GLY A 145 -16.45 12.40 13.98
N LYS A 146 -17.08 12.53 12.81
CA LYS A 146 -17.52 11.43 11.94
C LYS A 146 -17.12 11.72 10.50
N ILE A 147 -16.52 10.71 9.87
CA ILE A 147 -16.21 10.72 8.44
C ILE A 147 -17.49 10.48 7.65
N THR A 148 -17.68 11.24 6.56
CA THR A 148 -18.80 11.07 5.62
C THR A 148 -18.34 10.68 4.21
N SER A 149 -17.13 11.06 3.79
CA SER A 149 -16.65 10.78 2.44
C SER A 149 -15.14 10.98 2.27
N GLY A 150 -14.62 10.59 1.10
CA GLY A 150 -13.28 10.97 0.63
C GLY A 150 -12.13 10.35 1.43
N THR A 151 -12.34 9.17 1.98
CA THR A 151 -11.33 8.46 2.77
C THR A 151 -10.26 7.83 1.89
N THR A 152 -9.00 8.20 2.11
CA THR A 152 -7.85 7.56 1.49
C THR A 152 -6.72 7.42 2.48
N PHE A 153 -5.90 6.39 2.32
CA PHE A 153 -4.61 6.27 2.98
C PHE A 153 -3.62 5.62 2.02
N THR A 154 -2.50 6.28 1.82
CA THR A 154 -1.48 5.87 0.86
C THR A 154 -0.10 5.96 1.49
N GLY A 155 0.80 5.12 1.01
CA GLY A 155 2.21 5.15 1.38
C GLY A 155 3.04 4.60 0.24
N HIS A 156 4.17 5.23 -0.07
CA HIS A 156 5.14 4.64 -1.00
C HIS A 156 6.57 4.99 -0.58
N ARG A 157 7.47 4.02 -0.75
CA ARG A 157 8.89 4.20 -0.43
C ARG A 157 9.55 5.01 -1.54
N ILE A 158 10.13 6.14 -1.18
CA ILE A 158 10.84 7.03 -2.12
C ILE A 158 12.35 6.76 -2.15
N ALA A 159 12.92 6.31 -1.03
CA ALA A 159 14.35 6.01 -0.93
C ALA A 159 14.57 4.77 -0.06
N LYS A 160 15.49 3.90 -0.50
CA LYS A 160 15.96 2.76 0.28
C LYS A 160 16.97 3.25 1.32
N LYS A 161 17.02 2.59 2.48
CA LYS A 161 18.07 2.78 3.48
C LYS A 161 19.19 1.76 3.31
#